data_AF-A0A355UHX5-F1
#
_entry.id   AF-A0A355UHX5-F1
#
_cell.length_a   1.000
_cell.length_b   1.000
_cell.length_c   1.000
_cell.angle_alpha   90.00
_cell.angle_beta   90.00
_cell.angle_gamma   90.00
#
_symmetry.space_group_name_H-M   'P 1'
#
loop_
_entity.id
_entity.type
_entity.pdbx_description
1 polymer ?
#
loop_
_entity_poly.entity_id
_entity_poly.type
_entity_poly.pdbx_seq_one_letter_code
_entity_poly.pdbx_strand_id
1 'polypeptide(L)'
;MRNNKLEFKIGFVQVRESLKSLCLSDGGRSFVDKLEFLTSYNKIIELLGITEEFRQIFVSNETFPSDNYFDMRGELQRLKLLGTFISQNSLFDLKSSLIT
;
A
#
# COMPACT_ATOMS: atom_id res chain seq x y z
N MET A 1 9.08 13.21 12.37
CA MET A 1 8.26 13.42 13.60
C MET A 1 6.88 13.89 13.15
N ARG A 2 5.92 12.98 13.11
CA ARG A 2 4.55 13.25 12.65
C ARG A 2 3.83 14.23 13.58
N ASN A 3 3.37 15.35 13.05
CA ASN A 3 2.66 16.39 13.82
C ASN A 3 1.19 16.46 13.38
N ASN A 4 0.34 15.70 14.06
CA ASN A 4 -1.09 15.62 13.76
C ASN A 4 -1.81 16.98 13.82
N LYS A 5 -1.34 17.95 14.63
CA LYS A 5 -1.95 19.29 14.70
C LYS A 5 -1.66 20.10 13.43
N LEU A 6 -0.46 19.97 12.87
CA LEU A 6 -0.12 20.61 11.61
C LEU A 6 -0.92 19.96 10.47
N GLU A 7 -0.89 18.63 10.36
CA GLU A 7 -1.63 17.89 9.32
C GLU A 7 -3.11 18.24 9.30
N PHE A 8 -3.75 18.35 10.46
CA PHE A 8 -5.14 18.75 10.57
C PHE A 8 -5.36 20.19 10.06
N LYS A 9 -4.51 21.14 10.46
CA LYS A 9 -4.62 22.54 10.05
C LYS A 9 -4.44 22.75 8.55
N ILE A 10 -3.57 21.98 7.91
CA ILE A 10 -3.30 22.10 6.46
C ILE A 10 -4.13 21.14 5.60
N GLY A 11 -5.08 20.41 6.20
CA GLY A 11 -5.99 19.52 5.47
C GLY A 11 -5.40 18.16 5.04
N PHE A 12 -4.20 17.82 5.50
CA PHE A 12 -3.52 16.58 5.10
C PHE A 12 -4.16 15.32 5.71
N VAL A 13 -4.93 15.46 6.79
CA VAL A 13 -5.71 14.36 7.35
C VAL A 13 -6.75 13.88 6.33
N GLN A 14 -7.47 14.80 5.69
CA GLN A 14 -8.47 14.48 4.67
C GLN A 14 -7.83 13.82 3.45
N VAL A 15 -6.68 14.33 3.00
CA VAL A 15 -5.91 13.71 1.90
C VAL A 15 -5.56 12.26 2.24
N ARG A 16 -5.09 12.00 3.47
CA ARG A 16 -4.72 10.65 3.91
C ARG A 16 -5.91 9.69 3.92
N GLU A 17 -7.05 10.13 4.43
CA GLU A 17 -8.26 9.30 4.46
C GLU A 17 -8.82 9.05 3.05
N SER A 18 -8.79 10.05 2.16
CA SER A 18 -9.11 9.86 0.75
C SER A 18 -8.18 8.84 0.10
N LEU A 19 -6.86 8.92 0.31
CA LEU A 19 -5.90 7.96 -0.22
C LEU A 19 -6.17 6.54 0.28
N LYS A 20 -6.51 6.36 1.57
CA LYS A 20 -6.87 5.05 2.12
C LYS A 20 -8.10 4.46 1.46
N SER A 21 -9.12 5.28 1.19
CA SER A 21 -10.35 4.82 0.52
C SER A 21 -10.10 4.34 -0.92
N LEU A 22 -9.04 4.83 -1.56
CA LEU A 22 -8.62 4.45 -2.91
C LEU A 22 -7.63 3.27 -2.93
N CYS A 23 -7.18 2.79 -1.78
CA CYS A 23 -6.25 1.66 -1.70
C CYS A 23 -6.97 0.33 -1.95
N LEU A 24 -6.39 -0.48 -2.83
CA LEU A 24 -6.88 -1.81 -3.21
C LEU A 24 -6.70 -2.88 -2.12
N SER A 25 -5.84 -2.65 -1.13
CA SER A 25 -5.53 -3.62 -0.08
C SER A 25 -5.21 -2.97 1.28
N ASP A 26 -5.31 -3.77 2.34
CA ASP A 26 -4.85 -3.38 3.68
C ASP A 26 -3.34 -3.12 3.74
N GLY A 27 -2.57 -3.77 2.86
CA GLY A 27 -1.16 -3.45 2.64
C GLY A 27 -0.99 -2.00 2.19
N GLY A 28 -1.73 -1.58 1.17
CA GLY A 28 -1.73 -0.20 0.68
C GLY A 28 -2.15 0.80 1.76
N ARG A 29 -3.24 0.52 2.49
CA ARG A 29 -3.68 1.34 3.63
C ARG A 29 -2.59 1.48 4.70
N SER A 30 -1.90 0.39 5.02
CA SER A 30 -0.78 0.39 5.97
C SER A 30 0.42 1.21 5.48
N PHE A 31 0.68 1.30 4.18
CA PHE A 31 1.67 2.22 3.62
C PHE A 31 1.23 3.68 3.78
N VAL A 32 -0.04 3.99 3.50
CA VAL A 32 -0.59 5.34 3.67
C VAL A 32 -0.48 5.80 5.13
N ASP A 33 -0.67 4.92 6.11
CA ASP A 33 -0.50 5.25 7.53
C ASP A 33 0.93 5.64 7.93
N LYS A 34 1.93 5.13 7.19
CA LYS A 34 3.36 5.36 7.43
C LYS A 34 3.89 6.61 6.71
N LEU A 35 3.10 7.24 5.84
CA LEU A 35 3.54 8.46 5.14
C LEU A 35 3.82 9.58 6.15
N GLU A 36 5.01 10.16 6.06
CA GLU A 36 5.43 11.34 6.80
C GLU A 36 5.89 12.45 5.84
N PHE A 37 5.87 13.70 6.31
CA PHE A 37 6.47 14.79 5.55
C PHE A 37 7.96 14.55 5.35
N LEU A 38 8.40 14.79 4.12
CA LEU A 38 9.79 14.70 3.73
C LEU A 38 10.42 16.09 3.71
N THR A 39 11.69 16.16 4.07
CA THR A 39 12.48 17.40 4.06
C THR A 39 13.65 17.35 3.07
N SER A 40 13.97 16.16 2.55
CA SER A 40 15.03 15.98 1.55
C SER A 40 14.50 16.29 0.15
N TYR A 41 15.03 17.34 -0.47
CA TYR A 41 14.70 17.72 -1.84
C TYR A 41 14.86 16.56 -2.83
N ASN A 42 16.01 15.87 -2.80
CA ASN A 42 16.28 14.76 -3.70
C ASN A 42 15.24 13.64 -3.55
N LYS A 43 14.83 13.33 -2.32
CA LYS A 43 13.83 12.28 -2.08
C LYS A 43 12.44 12.69 -2.55
N ILE A 44 12.08 13.96 -2.38
CA ILE A 44 10.81 14.50 -2.86
C ILE A 44 10.74 14.42 -4.39
N ILE A 45 11.78 14.86 -5.09
CA ILE A 45 11.83 14.82 -6.56
C ILE A 45 11.76 13.38 -7.08
N GLU A 46 12.48 12.45 -6.46
CA GLU A 46 12.43 11.03 -6.81
C GLU A 46 11.00 10.46 -6.70
N LEU A 47 10.32 10.67 -5.58
CA LEU A 47 8.96 10.15 -5.37
C LEU A 47 7.93 10.83 -6.26
N LEU A 48 8.07 12.13 -6.55
CA LEU A 48 7.24 12.82 -7.52
C LEU A 48 7.43 12.25 -8.92
N GLY A 49 8.66 11.95 -9.33
CA GLY A 49 8.97 11.29 -10.60
C GLY A 49 8.28 9.93 -10.72
N ILE A 50 8.45 9.05 -9.72
CA ILE A 50 7.79 7.74 -9.68
C ILE A 50 6.26 7.87 -9.73
N THR A 51 5.69 8.87 -9.04
CA THR A 51 4.24 9.11 -9.04
C THR A 51 3.76 9.53 -10.43
N GLU A 52 4.50 10.38 -11.13
CA GLU A 52 4.15 10.82 -12.48
C GLU A 52 4.29 9.69 -13.51
N GLU A 53 5.35 8.88 -13.42
CA GLU A 53 5.50 7.67 -14.24
C GLU A 53 4.30 6.72 -14.06
N PHE A 54 3.91 6.48 -12.81
CA PHE A 54 2.73 5.65 -12.52
C PHE A 54 1.43 6.24 -13.08
N ARG A 55 1.26 7.56 -12.96
CA ARG A 55 0.10 8.25 -13.56
C ARG A 55 0.07 8.11 -15.08
N GLN A 56 1.23 8.14 -15.74
CA GLN A 56 1.32 7.96 -17.19
C GLN A 56 0.92 6.54 -17.60
N ILE A 57 1.39 5.51 -16.89
CA ILE A 57 0.95 4.11 -17.09
C ILE A 57 -0.57 3.98 -16.95
N PHE A 58 -1.14 4.65 -15.94
CA PHE A 58 -2.59 4.59 -15.71
C PHE A 58 -3.40 5.25 -16.85
N VAL A 59 -2.88 6.31 -17.47
CA VAL A 59 -3.57 7.04 -18.55
C VAL A 59 -3.27 6.45 -19.94
N SER A 60 -2.15 5.74 -20.12
CA SER A 60 -1.79 5.08 -21.38
C SER A 60 -2.70 3.89 -21.72
N ASN A 61 -3.62 3.52 -20.83
CA ASN A 61 -4.54 2.40 -20.99
C ASN A 61 -3.82 1.04 -21.11
N GLU A 62 -2.57 0.98 -20.64
CA GLU A 62 -1.83 -0.26 -20.50
C GLU A 62 -2.42 -1.10 -19.36
N THR A 63 -2.48 -2.41 -19.56
CA THR A 63 -2.94 -3.32 -18.52
C THR A 63 -1.95 -3.30 -17.37
N PHE A 64 -2.35 -2.74 -16.23
CA PHE A 64 -1.56 -2.74 -15.01
C PHE A 64 -2.20 -3.66 -13.95
N PRO A 65 -1.40 -4.43 -13.18
CA PRO A 65 -1.93 -5.25 -12.09
C PRO A 65 -2.76 -4.41 -11.12
N SER A 66 -4.00 -4.84 -10.86
CA SER A 66 -4.96 -4.10 -10.02
C SER A 66 -5.78 -5.01 -9.10
N ASP A 67 -5.40 -6.29 -9.00
CA ASP A 67 -6.12 -7.29 -8.20
C ASP A 67 -5.14 -8.26 -7.53
N ASN A 68 -5.67 -9.21 -6.74
CA ASN A 68 -4.94 -10.25 -6.01
C ASN A 68 -3.97 -9.71 -4.93
N TYR A 69 -4.26 -8.52 -4.39
CA TYR A 69 -3.52 -7.92 -3.28
C TYR A 69 -4.08 -8.36 -1.92
N PHE A 70 -3.85 -9.63 -1.55
CA PHE A 70 -4.29 -10.17 -0.26
C PHE A 70 -3.30 -9.86 0.86
N ASP A 71 -3.80 -9.44 2.02
CA ASP A 71 -2.95 -9.26 3.21
C ASP A 71 -2.64 -10.61 3.87
N MET A 72 -1.51 -11.19 3.46
CA MET A 72 -1.02 -12.47 3.97
C MET A 72 -0.20 -12.35 5.25
N ARG A 73 0.02 -11.15 5.79
CA ARG A 73 0.94 -10.96 6.93
C ARG A 73 0.51 -11.77 8.14
N GLY A 74 -0.79 -11.73 8.50
CA GLY A 74 -1.32 -12.47 9.65
C GLY A 74 -1.17 -13.99 9.49
N GLU A 75 -1.58 -14.52 8.34
CA GLU A 75 -1.50 -15.94 8.03
C GLU A 75 -0.05 -16.45 8.00
N LEU A 76 0.86 -15.71 7.38
CA LEU A 76 2.28 -16.07 7.33
C LEU A 76 2.95 -16.02 8.70
N GLN A 77 2.56 -15.12 9.60
CA GLN A 77 3.07 -15.13 10.98
C GLN A 77 2.56 -16.35 11.74
N ARG A 78 1.28 -16.70 11.59
CA ARG A 78 0.68 -17.88 12.22
C ARG A 78 1.41 -19.17 11.79
N LEU A 79 1.75 -19.30 10.50
CA LEU A 79 2.44 -20.47 9.94
C LEU A 79 3.85 -20.71 10.47
N LYS A 80 4.48 -19.72 11.11
CA LYS A 80 5.78 -19.91 11.76
C LYS A 80 5.70 -20.81 12.99
N LEU A 81 4.52 -20.93 13.61
CA LEU A 81 4.30 -21.82 14.75
C LEU A 81 4.23 -23.27 14.25
N LEU A 82 5.10 -24.13 14.78
CA LEU A 82 5.10 -25.55 14.45
C LEU A 82 3.74 -26.19 14.73
N GLY A 83 3.30 -27.07 13.84
CA GLY A 83 2.01 -27.75 13.93
C GLY A 83 0.81 -26.92 13.44
N THR A 84 1.03 -25.73 12.89
CA THR A 84 -0.02 -24.97 12.21
C THR A 84 -0.09 -25.31 10.72
N PHE A 85 -1.29 -25.21 10.16
CA PHE A 85 -1.57 -25.47 8.75
C PHE A 85 -2.30 -24.28 8.12
N ILE A 86 -2.12 -24.08 6.82
CA ILE A 86 -2.84 -23.07 6.05
C ILE A 86 -4.19 -23.63 5.60
N SER A 87 -5.23 -22.80 5.63
CA SER A 87 -6.53 -23.19 5.06
C SER A 87 -6.45 -23.25 3.53
N GLN A 88 -7.30 -24.05 2.89
CA GLN A 88 -7.35 -24.11 1.42
C GLN A 88 -7.61 -22.73 0.79
N ASN A 89 -8.53 -21.95 1.37
CA ASN A 89 -8.86 -20.62 0.85
C ASN A 89 -7.66 -19.68 0.95
N SER A 90 -7.02 -19.60 2.13
CA SER A 90 -5.84 -18.76 2.34
C SER A 90 -4.66 -19.19 1.46
N LEU A 91 -4.53 -20.49 1.18
CA LEU A 91 -3.52 -21.00 0.25
C LEU A 91 -3.80 -20.57 -1.19
N PHE A 92 -5.07 -20.55 -1.61
CA PHE A 92 -5.46 -20.07 -2.93
C PHE A 92 -5.21 -18.57 -3.07
N ASP A 93 -5.59 -17.77 -2.08
CA ASP A 93 -5.32 -16.33 -2.04
C ASP A 93 -3.80 -16.07 -2.09
N LEU A 94 -3.00 -16.81 -1.30
CA LEU A 94 -1.54 -16.71 -1.31
C LEU A 94 -0.96 -17.05 -2.69
N LYS A 95 -1.45 -18.15 -3.30
CA LYS A 95 -1.04 -18.55 -4.65
C LYS A 95 -1.36 -17.44 -5.65
N SER A 96 -2.54 -16.87 -5.62
CA SER A 96 -2.97 -15.80 -6.52
C SER A 96 -2.11 -14.54 -6.38
N SER A 97 -1.65 -14.19 -5.17
CA SER A 97 -0.70 -13.08 -4.96
C SER A 97 0.72 -13.33 -5.48
N LEU A 98 1.08 -14.58 -5.79
CA LEU A 98 2.42 -14.98 -6.23
C LEU A 98 2.50 -15.27 -7.74
N ILE A 99 1.36 -15.32 -8.42
CA ILE A 99 1.31 -15.53 -9.87
C ILE A 99 1.47 -14.16 -10.55
N THR A 100 2.49 -14.05 -11.39
CA THR A 100 2.77 -12.93 -12.28
C THR A 100 2.44 -13.31 -13.71
#